data_AF-A0A956AU13-F1
#
_entry.id   AF-A0A956AU13-F1
#
_cell.length_a   1.000
_cell.length_b   1.000
_cell.length_c   1.000
_cell.angle_alpha   90.00
_cell.angle_beta   90.00
_cell.angle_gamma   90.00
#
_symmetry.space_group_name_H-M   'P 1'
#
loop_
_entity.id
_entity.type
_entity.pdbx_description
1 polymer ?
#
loop_
_entity_poly.entity_id
_entity_poly.type
_entity_poly.pdbx_seq_one_letter_code
_entity_poly.pdbx_strand_id
1 'polypeptide(L)'
;MKICRFPLFACLAAAVAFGCEKDDAGAADAGPRPDMGRNPLLDLDTDGYPPSEGDCDDDDPAIHPDATEICGDGIDQDCSGADLDCDDADLDRDGVSVNQGDCDDADPARSPGRLETCGDGIDQDCSGADLDCDDVDQDGDGFSVHQGDCNDARVNIFPGAPESCGNGIDEDCDGADQDCLENDRDSDGVPDPNDVCPTDYDPQQGDLDLDGVGDVCDNCPFDANPDQADHDGNGRGDVCDPDDDGDGIPDEADACPRLHDGPLDTDGDGIGDACDNCAAVANADQADLDADDQGDACDCTIEVGRIEFEFNKADIKGDQSFAVLDRMADILKRYPEIRQIEVQGHTDTMGKADYNQSLSKARAGTVRDYLGGKVQTAKMLACGYGESQLAQWTPDETKNQANRRVQFVILDLDPA
;
A
#
# COMPACT_ATOMS: atom_id res chain seq x y z
N MET A 1 30.55 -4.37 17.23
CA MET A 1 31.89 -3.71 17.15
C MET A 1 32.62 -3.95 18.46
N LYS A 2 33.88 -3.51 18.66
CA LYS A 2 34.45 -3.49 20.03
C LYS A 2 35.42 -2.33 20.21
N ILE A 3 35.29 -1.58 21.31
CA ILE A 3 36.20 -0.49 21.71
C ILE A 3 36.66 -0.75 23.15
N CYS A 4 37.97 -0.77 23.40
CA CYS A 4 38.52 -1.06 24.74
C CYS A 4 39.16 0.18 25.36
N ARG A 5 38.80 0.47 26.62
CA ARG A 5 39.25 1.64 27.39
C ARG A 5 40.74 1.62 27.81
N PHE A 6 41.46 0.52 27.57
CA PHE A 6 42.89 0.34 27.92
C PHE A 6 43.73 -0.22 26.76
N PRO A 7 45.04 0.12 26.67
CA PRO A 7 45.80 0.03 25.43
C PRO A 7 46.32 -1.38 25.09
N LEU A 8 45.97 -1.87 23.90
CA LEU A 8 46.52 -3.08 23.29
C LEU A 8 47.43 -2.73 22.10
N PHE A 9 48.69 -3.18 22.17
CA PHE A 9 49.72 -2.88 21.18
C PHE A 9 49.53 -3.65 19.85
N ALA A 10 49.80 -2.93 18.75
CA ALA A 10 50.23 -3.42 17.43
C ALA A 10 49.24 -4.17 16.51
N CYS A 11 48.93 -3.55 15.38
CA CYS A 11 49.23 -4.15 14.06
C CYS A 11 49.45 -3.04 12.99
N LEU A 12 49.87 -3.36 11.76
CA LEU A 12 50.46 -2.39 10.83
C LEU A 12 50.04 -2.52 9.34
N ALA A 13 49.53 -1.40 8.78
CA ALA A 13 49.65 -0.90 7.39
C ALA A 13 49.04 -1.65 6.15
N ALA A 14 47.98 -1.03 5.61
CA ALA A 14 47.89 -0.34 4.29
C ALA A 14 47.88 -1.08 2.92
N ALA A 15 47.03 -0.58 1.98
CA ALA A 15 47.24 -0.60 0.49
C ALA A 15 46.36 0.41 -0.34
N VAL A 16 46.19 0.19 -1.67
CA VAL A 16 45.83 1.17 -2.77
C VAL A 16 44.74 0.62 -3.74
N ALA A 17 44.14 1.39 -4.70
CA ALA A 17 42.79 1.14 -5.30
C ALA A 17 42.57 1.33 -6.86
N PHE A 18 41.45 0.81 -7.53
CA PHE A 18 40.71 1.22 -8.81
C PHE A 18 39.46 0.29 -9.29
N GLY A 19 38.56 0.62 -10.31
CA GLY A 19 37.24 -0.09 -10.73
C GLY A 19 36.57 0.13 -12.20
N CYS A 20 35.30 -0.35 -12.62
CA CYS A 20 34.55 -0.23 -14.00
C CYS A 20 33.00 -0.76 -14.27
N GLU A 21 32.30 -0.70 -15.50
CA GLU A 21 30.76 -0.73 -15.91
C GLU A 21 30.12 -1.33 -17.37
N LYS A 22 28.73 -1.36 -17.74
CA LYS A 22 27.79 -1.39 -19.08
C LYS A 22 27.14 -2.68 -19.93
N ASP A 23 26.10 -2.88 -20.92
CA ASP A 23 24.83 -2.38 -21.79
C ASP A 23 24.01 -3.56 -22.68
N ASP A 24 22.95 -3.71 -23.65
CA ASP A 24 21.78 -3.17 -24.62
C ASP A 24 20.78 -4.33 -25.35
N ALA A 25 19.72 -4.49 -26.32
CA ALA A 25 18.69 -3.90 -27.40
C ALA A 25 17.44 -4.83 -28.08
N GLY A 26 16.46 -4.49 -29.07
CA GLY A 26 15.31 -5.36 -29.80
C GLY A 26 14.20 -4.88 -30.97
N ALA A 27 13.26 -5.69 -31.69
CA ALA A 27 12.17 -5.36 -32.84
C ALA A 27 10.99 -6.41 -33.47
N ALA A 28 9.94 -6.09 -34.41
CA ALA A 28 8.77 -6.98 -35.07
C ALA A 28 7.81 -6.54 -36.39
N ASP A 29 6.79 -7.33 -37.02
CA ASP A 29 5.84 -7.09 -38.31
C ASP A 29 4.53 -8.05 -38.77
N ALA A 30 3.49 -7.76 -39.72
CA ALA A 30 2.30 -8.64 -40.38
C ALA A 30 1.09 -8.14 -41.44
N GLY A 31 0.25 -8.98 -42.25
CA GLY A 31 -1.17 -8.69 -42.94
C GLY A 31 -1.90 -9.40 -44.27
N PRO A 32 -3.30 -9.57 -44.55
CA PRO A 32 -4.09 -10.22 -45.77
C PRO A 32 -5.67 -9.94 -46.29
N ARG A 33 -6.31 -10.39 -47.49
CA ARG A 33 -7.86 -10.43 -47.94
C ARG A 33 -8.47 -11.05 -49.37
N PRO A 34 -9.82 -11.43 -49.63
CA PRO A 34 -10.59 -11.99 -50.92
C PRO A 34 -12.13 -11.52 -51.29
N ASP A 35 -13.19 -11.96 -52.14
CA ASP A 35 -13.63 -12.64 -53.51
C ASP A 35 -15.25 -12.55 -53.97
N MET A 36 -15.88 -13.08 -55.12
CA MET A 36 -17.38 -12.91 -55.66
C MET A 36 -18.12 -13.82 -56.84
N GLY A 37 -19.50 -13.83 -57.18
CA GLY A 37 -20.28 -14.51 -58.39
C GLY A 37 -21.92 -14.47 -58.68
N ARG A 38 -22.57 -15.03 -59.81
CA ARG A 38 -24.11 -15.27 -60.22
C ARG A 38 -24.42 -16.38 -61.37
N ASN A 39 -25.53 -16.76 -62.17
CA ASN A 39 -26.89 -16.35 -62.82
C ASN A 39 -27.79 -17.52 -63.56
N PRO A 40 -29.14 -17.42 -63.96
CA PRO A 40 -30.11 -18.48 -64.60
C PRO A 40 -30.97 -18.20 -65.95
N LEU A 41 -31.92 -19.10 -66.52
CA LEU A 41 -32.98 -18.95 -67.68
C LEU A 41 -33.86 -20.22 -68.23
N LEU A 42 -35.21 -20.17 -68.63
CA LEU A 42 -36.16 -21.20 -69.32
C LEU A 42 -37.43 -20.83 -70.31
N ASP A 43 -38.83 -21.02 -70.37
CA ASP A 43 -40.12 -21.14 -69.53
C ASP A 43 -39.82 -20.67 -68.16
N LEU A 44 -39.82 -19.34 -68.02
CA LEU A 44 -38.52 -18.69 -67.90
C LEU A 44 -37.83 -19.15 -66.61
N ASP A 45 -38.63 -19.21 -65.59
CA ASP A 45 -38.34 -19.62 -64.24
C ASP A 45 -38.81 -21.05 -63.93
N THR A 46 -39.72 -21.62 -64.73
CA THR A 46 -40.37 -22.93 -64.64
C THR A 46 -41.29 -23.15 -63.43
N ASP A 47 -42.10 -22.16 -63.07
CA ASP A 47 -43.14 -22.31 -62.04
C ASP A 47 -44.23 -23.34 -62.42
N GLY A 48 -44.58 -23.43 -63.72
CA GLY A 48 -45.62 -24.30 -64.27
C GLY A 48 -46.86 -23.57 -64.79
N TYR A 49 -46.96 -22.25 -64.61
CA TYR A 49 -47.96 -21.36 -65.18
C TYR A 49 -47.31 -20.45 -66.25
N PRO A 50 -47.15 -20.92 -67.50
CA PRO A 50 -46.85 -19.99 -68.60
C PRO A 50 -47.99 -18.97 -68.80
N PRO A 51 -47.78 -17.81 -69.45
CA PRO A 51 -48.72 -16.67 -69.52
C PRO A 51 -50.01 -16.96 -70.31
N SER A 52 -50.16 -18.19 -70.78
CA SER A 52 -51.38 -18.72 -71.37
C SER A 52 -52.35 -19.36 -70.37
N GLU A 53 -51.90 -19.68 -69.15
CA GLU A 53 -52.74 -20.33 -68.11
C GLU A 53 -53.16 -19.40 -66.96
N GLY A 54 -52.59 -18.18 -66.90
CA GLY A 54 -53.10 -17.08 -66.06
C GLY A 54 -52.01 -16.22 -65.42
N ASP A 55 -50.75 -16.66 -65.49
CA ASP A 55 -49.56 -15.87 -65.18
C ASP A 55 -49.58 -14.48 -65.86
N CYS A 56 -49.07 -13.50 -65.13
CA CYS A 56 -49.04 -12.11 -65.55
C CYS A 56 -47.62 -11.49 -65.72
N ASP A 57 -46.52 -12.23 -65.51
CA ASP A 57 -45.14 -11.89 -65.95
C ASP A 57 -44.20 -13.13 -66.20
N ASP A 58 -44.25 -13.71 -67.42
CA ASP A 58 -43.44 -14.81 -68.03
C ASP A 58 -41.88 -14.66 -67.97
N ASP A 59 -41.34 -13.83 -67.08
CA ASP A 59 -39.91 -13.70 -66.76
C ASP A 59 -39.62 -13.92 -65.24
N ASP A 60 -40.64 -14.05 -64.36
CA ASP A 60 -40.49 -14.19 -62.88
C ASP A 60 -41.48 -15.22 -62.25
N PRO A 61 -41.00 -16.25 -61.50
CA PRO A 61 -41.82 -17.37 -60.97
C PRO A 61 -42.77 -16.97 -59.83
N ALA A 62 -42.80 -15.69 -59.45
CA ALA A 62 -43.58 -15.21 -58.32
C ALA A 62 -44.95 -14.61 -58.71
N ILE A 63 -45.25 -14.49 -60.02
CA ILE A 63 -46.40 -13.72 -60.53
C ILE A 63 -47.36 -14.64 -61.31
N HIS A 64 -48.11 -15.48 -60.58
CA HIS A 64 -48.98 -16.51 -61.15
C HIS A 64 -50.25 -16.77 -60.31
N PRO A 65 -51.34 -17.39 -60.85
CA PRO A 65 -52.65 -17.50 -60.18
C PRO A 65 -52.76 -18.32 -58.88
N ASP A 66 -51.64 -18.84 -58.38
CA ASP A 66 -51.49 -19.60 -57.13
C ASP A 66 -50.39 -18.97 -56.22
N ALA A 67 -49.87 -17.79 -56.60
CA ALA A 67 -48.82 -17.09 -55.90
C ALA A 67 -49.29 -16.56 -54.54
N THR A 68 -48.36 -15.95 -53.79
CA THR A 68 -48.68 -15.22 -52.56
C THR A 68 -48.52 -13.73 -52.83
N GLU A 69 -49.61 -12.98 -52.74
CA GLU A 69 -49.64 -11.53 -52.83
C GLU A 69 -48.56 -10.87 -51.94
N ILE A 70 -47.93 -9.83 -52.50
CA ILE A 70 -46.99 -8.93 -51.84
C ILE A 70 -47.65 -7.55 -51.87
N CYS A 71 -48.41 -7.25 -50.83
CA CYS A 71 -49.25 -6.06 -50.75
C CYS A 71 -48.50 -4.75 -51.02
N GLY A 72 -49.20 -3.80 -51.63
CA GLY A 72 -48.78 -2.40 -51.76
C GLY A 72 -47.57 -2.12 -52.65
N ASP A 73 -46.99 -3.12 -53.32
CA ASP A 73 -45.90 -2.91 -54.28
C ASP A 73 -46.40 -2.42 -55.66
N GLY A 74 -47.72 -2.45 -55.89
CA GLY A 74 -48.39 -2.04 -57.12
C GLY A 74 -48.50 -3.14 -58.18
N ILE A 75 -48.17 -4.39 -57.84
CA ILE A 75 -48.24 -5.59 -58.66
C ILE A 75 -49.32 -6.52 -58.07
N ASP A 76 -49.97 -7.30 -58.94
CA ASP A 76 -51.09 -8.20 -58.66
C ASP A 76 -50.53 -9.63 -58.86
N GLN A 77 -49.76 -10.14 -57.90
CA GLN A 77 -48.91 -11.32 -58.08
C GLN A 77 -49.72 -12.63 -58.15
N ASP A 78 -50.84 -12.73 -57.42
CA ASP A 78 -51.81 -13.82 -57.59
C ASP A 78 -52.76 -13.61 -58.79
N CYS A 79 -52.55 -12.51 -59.54
CA CYS A 79 -53.34 -12.06 -60.68
C CYS A 79 -54.86 -12.04 -60.42
N SER A 80 -55.31 -11.89 -59.16
CA SER A 80 -56.74 -11.90 -58.78
C SER A 80 -57.51 -10.64 -59.22
N GLY A 81 -56.78 -9.56 -59.55
CA GLY A 81 -57.28 -8.39 -60.27
C GLY A 81 -57.05 -7.06 -59.57
N ALA A 82 -56.36 -7.06 -58.42
CA ALA A 82 -55.81 -5.89 -57.74
C ALA A 82 -54.88 -6.34 -56.59
N ASP A 83 -53.68 -5.79 -56.58
CA ASP A 83 -52.74 -5.69 -55.44
C ASP A 83 -53.48 -5.60 -54.09
N LEU A 84 -53.16 -6.55 -53.20
CA LEU A 84 -53.69 -6.63 -51.83
C LEU A 84 -53.46 -5.33 -51.05
N ASP A 85 -54.49 -4.87 -50.34
CA ASP A 85 -54.37 -3.68 -49.48
C ASP A 85 -53.67 -4.06 -48.17
N CYS A 86 -52.47 -3.51 -47.92
CA CYS A 86 -51.66 -3.83 -46.75
C CYS A 86 -52.37 -3.56 -45.42
N ASP A 87 -53.27 -2.58 -45.37
CA ASP A 87 -53.95 -2.21 -44.11
C ASP A 87 -54.82 -3.36 -43.54
N ASP A 88 -55.26 -4.30 -44.40
CA ASP A 88 -56.07 -5.49 -44.07
C ASP A 88 -55.27 -6.82 -44.07
N ALA A 89 -53.97 -6.78 -44.40
CA ALA A 89 -53.07 -7.94 -44.38
C ALA A 89 -52.43 -8.15 -42.98
N ASP A 90 -51.78 -9.30 -42.77
CA ASP A 90 -50.99 -9.66 -41.59
C ASP A 90 -49.68 -10.25 -42.15
N LEU A 91 -48.73 -9.36 -42.46
CA LEU A 91 -47.60 -9.67 -43.36
C LEU A 91 -46.48 -10.42 -42.62
N ASP A 92 -46.16 -9.99 -41.40
CA ASP A 92 -45.17 -10.63 -40.53
C ASP A 92 -45.69 -11.90 -39.81
N ARG A 93 -47.01 -12.05 -39.71
CA ARG A 93 -47.74 -13.22 -39.15
C ARG A 93 -47.73 -13.30 -37.63
N ASP A 94 -47.70 -12.16 -36.96
CA ASP A 94 -47.98 -12.00 -35.53
C ASP A 94 -49.45 -12.34 -35.17
N GLY A 95 -50.41 -12.03 -36.06
CA GLY A 95 -51.85 -12.24 -35.85
C GLY A 95 -52.70 -10.98 -35.63
N VAL A 96 -52.08 -9.80 -35.68
CA VAL A 96 -52.67 -8.46 -35.74
C VAL A 96 -52.44 -7.89 -37.16
N SER A 97 -53.08 -6.79 -37.49
CA SER A 97 -52.85 -6.03 -38.72
C SER A 97 -52.91 -4.53 -38.43
N VAL A 98 -52.44 -3.68 -39.35
CA VAL A 98 -52.57 -2.21 -39.24
C VAL A 98 -53.99 -1.77 -38.82
N ASN A 99 -55.04 -2.28 -39.49
CA ASN A 99 -56.44 -1.97 -39.15
C ASN A 99 -56.92 -2.52 -37.79
N GLN A 100 -56.17 -3.43 -37.16
CA GLN A 100 -56.42 -3.94 -35.81
C GLN A 100 -55.60 -3.25 -34.71
N GLY A 101 -54.66 -2.37 -35.09
CA GLY A 101 -53.84 -1.57 -34.19
C GLY A 101 -52.34 -1.82 -34.28
N ASP A 102 -51.87 -2.57 -35.28
CA ASP A 102 -50.44 -2.72 -35.53
C ASP A 102 -49.78 -1.40 -35.94
N CYS A 103 -48.49 -1.23 -35.60
CA CYS A 103 -47.72 -0.03 -35.87
C CYS A 103 -46.48 -0.26 -36.77
N ASP A 104 -46.18 -1.50 -37.16
CA ASP A 104 -45.17 -1.87 -38.17
C ASP A 104 -45.37 -3.33 -38.64
N ASP A 105 -46.38 -3.57 -39.49
CA ASP A 105 -46.86 -4.88 -40.01
C ASP A 105 -45.77 -5.78 -40.66
N ALA A 106 -44.54 -5.27 -40.79
CA ALA A 106 -43.36 -5.97 -41.29
C ALA A 106 -42.39 -6.49 -40.20
N ASP A 107 -42.64 -6.22 -38.91
CA ASP A 107 -41.84 -6.69 -37.78
C ASP A 107 -42.72 -7.26 -36.65
N PRO A 108 -42.77 -8.60 -36.46
CA PRO A 108 -43.69 -9.25 -35.52
C PRO A 108 -43.29 -9.05 -34.05
N ALA A 109 -42.33 -8.17 -33.78
CA ALA A 109 -42.03 -7.63 -32.46
C ALA A 109 -42.80 -6.33 -32.14
N ARG A 110 -43.52 -5.72 -33.10
CA ARG A 110 -44.06 -4.35 -33.02
C ARG A 110 -45.59 -4.24 -33.10
N SER A 111 -46.28 -4.92 -32.19
CA SER A 111 -47.75 -5.02 -32.17
C SER A 111 -48.37 -4.85 -30.76
N PRO A 112 -49.68 -4.53 -30.66
CA PRO A 112 -50.39 -4.30 -29.41
C PRO A 112 -50.13 -5.31 -28.27
N GLY A 113 -49.46 -4.85 -27.21
CA GLY A 113 -49.19 -5.63 -26.01
C GLY A 113 -47.97 -6.57 -26.12
N ARG A 114 -47.00 -6.24 -26.99
CA ARG A 114 -45.62 -6.72 -26.91
C ARG A 114 -44.92 -6.22 -25.64
N LEU A 115 -43.66 -6.63 -25.45
CA LEU A 115 -42.83 -6.16 -24.35
C LEU A 115 -41.84 -5.13 -24.88
N GLU A 116 -41.97 -3.91 -24.36
CA GLU A 116 -41.10 -2.78 -24.66
C GLU A 116 -39.61 -3.06 -24.36
N THR A 117 -38.73 -2.53 -25.20
CA THR A 117 -37.27 -2.48 -25.04
C THR A 117 -36.86 -1.01 -24.93
N CYS A 118 -36.87 -0.50 -23.70
CA CYS A 118 -36.79 0.93 -23.42
C CYS A 118 -35.62 1.64 -24.12
N GLY A 119 -35.88 2.84 -24.62
CA GLY A 119 -34.87 3.78 -25.11
C GLY A 119 -34.14 3.37 -26.39
N ASP A 120 -34.61 2.34 -27.11
CA ASP A 120 -34.06 1.96 -28.42
C ASP A 120 -34.59 2.85 -29.58
N GLY A 121 -35.60 3.68 -29.29
CA GLY A 121 -36.24 4.62 -30.22
C GLY A 121 -37.44 4.04 -30.97
N ILE A 122 -37.93 2.86 -30.59
CA ILE A 122 -38.99 2.11 -31.26
C ILE A 122 -40.14 1.84 -30.28
N ASP A 123 -41.36 2.19 -30.69
CA ASP A 123 -42.61 1.79 -30.01
C ASP A 123 -42.94 0.36 -30.45
N GLN A 124 -42.86 -0.62 -29.53
CA GLN A 124 -43.09 -2.05 -29.83
C GLN A 124 -44.47 -2.54 -29.39
N ASP A 125 -45.04 -2.01 -28.31
CA ASP A 125 -46.39 -2.35 -27.83
C ASP A 125 -47.51 -1.50 -28.46
N CYS A 126 -47.14 -0.55 -29.34
CA CYS A 126 -47.99 0.39 -30.07
C CYS A 126 -48.82 1.31 -29.16
N SER A 127 -48.36 1.59 -27.93
CA SER A 127 -49.04 2.49 -26.99
C SER A 127 -48.90 3.98 -27.33
N GLY A 128 -47.96 4.33 -28.21
CA GLY A 128 -47.79 5.67 -28.79
C GLY A 128 -46.44 6.35 -28.49
N ALA A 129 -45.55 5.69 -27.76
CA ALA A 129 -44.15 6.08 -27.56
C ALA A 129 -43.33 4.87 -27.05
N ASP A 130 -42.05 4.83 -27.44
CA ASP A 130 -40.99 4.04 -26.80
C ASP A 130 -40.97 4.30 -25.28
N LEU A 131 -40.91 3.21 -24.49
CA LEU A 131 -40.79 3.24 -23.04
C LEU A 131 -39.53 3.99 -22.60
N ASP A 132 -39.68 4.99 -21.72
CA ASP A 132 -38.54 5.68 -21.12
C ASP A 132 -37.83 4.74 -20.13
N CYS A 133 -36.51 4.55 -20.28
CA CYS A 133 -35.75 3.72 -19.36
C CYS A 133 -35.72 4.30 -17.94
N ASP A 134 -35.89 5.61 -17.76
CA ASP A 134 -35.94 6.22 -16.43
C ASP A 134 -37.16 5.71 -15.59
N ASP A 135 -38.20 5.19 -16.25
CA ASP A 135 -39.38 4.57 -15.62
C ASP A 135 -39.23 3.04 -15.39
N VAL A 136 -38.09 2.43 -15.72
CA VAL A 136 -37.84 0.98 -15.61
C VAL A 136 -36.85 0.65 -14.49
N ASP A 137 -37.28 -0.20 -13.56
CA ASP A 137 -36.42 -0.88 -12.57
C ASP A 137 -35.56 -1.95 -13.28
N GLN A 138 -34.30 -1.63 -13.65
CA GLN A 138 -33.45 -2.53 -14.44
C GLN A 138 -32.70 -3.59 -13.62
N ASP A 139 -32.44 -3.37 -12.33
CA ASP A 139 -31.67 -4.30 -11.49
C ASP A 139 -32.50 -5.08 -10.43
N GLY A 140 -33.69 -4.58 -10.07
CA GLY A 140 -34.71 -5.30 -9.31
C GLY A 140 -34.80 -4.99 -7.81
N ASP A 141 -34.31 -3.85 -7.33
CA ASP A 141 -34.54 -3.44 -5.92
C ASP A 141 -35.93 -2.84 -5.63
N GLY A 142 -36.61 -2.34 -6.67
CA GLY A 142 -37.95 -1.78 -6.61
C GLY A 142 -38.05 -0.25 -6.81
N PHE A 143 -36.93 0.44 -7.06
CA PHE A 143 -36.90 1.82 -7.53
C PHE A 143 -36.57 1.90 -9.02
N SER A 144 -36.56 3.12 -9.58
CA SER A 144 -36.00 3.43 -10.90
C SER A 144 -35.49 4.87 -10.88
N VAL A 145 -34.75 5.30 -11.90
CA VAL A 145 -34.23 6.69 -12.01
C VAL A 145 -35.32 7.73 -11.72
N HIS A 146 -36.51 7.60 -12.30
CA HIS A 146 -37.61 8.56 -12.11
C HIS A 146 -38.26 8.51 -10.71
N GLN A 147 -38.06 7.41 -9.97
CA GLN A 147 -38.48 7.26 -8.57
C GLN A 147 -37.43 7.77 -7.57
N GLY A 148 -36.23 8.15 -8.04
CA GLY A 148 -35.16 8.74 -7.24
C GLY A 148 -33.87 7.92 -7.18
N ASP A 149 -33.79 6.79 -7.89
CA ASP A 149 -32.55 6.02 -8.00
C ASP A 149 -31.45 6.84 -8.70
N CYS A 150 -30.24 6.77 -8.13
CA CYS A 150 -29.05 7.43 -8.64
C CYS A 150 -28.09 6.49 -9.40
N ASN A 151 -28.34 5.17 -9.42
CA ASN A 151 -27.57 4.16 -10.18
C ASN A 151 -28.33 2.83 -10.43
N ASP A 152 -29.40 2.92 -11.25
CA ASP A 152 -30.32 1.89 -11.83
C ASP A 152 -29.68 0.59 -12.42
N ALA A 153 -28.36 0.41 -12.29
CA ALA A 153 -27.62 -0.79 -12.65
C ALA A 153 -26.93 -1.45 -11.44
N ARG A 154 -27.34 -1.11 -10.20
CA ARG A 154 -26.82 -1.60 -8.92
C ARG A 154 -27.89 -1.57 -7.81
N VAL A 155 -28.50 -2.74 -7.60
CA VAL A 155 -29.43 -3.21 -6.53
C VAL A 155 -29.05 -2.96 -5.05
N ASN A 156 -28.06 -2.10 -4.81
CA ASN A 156 -27.57 -1.64 -3.52
C ASN A 156 -27.45 -0.11 -3.43
N ILE A 157 -27.91 0.63 -4.44
CA ILE A 157 -27.89 2.09 -4.53
C ILE A 157 -29.33 2.52 -4.83
N PHE A 158 -30.05 3.05 -3.84
CA PHE A 158 -31.45 3.42 -3.99
C PHE A 158 -31.91 4.34 -2.84
N PRO A 159 -33.01 5.11 -3.00
CA PRO A 159 -33.55 5.99 -1.97
C PRO A 159 -33.69 5.36 -0.57
N GLY A 160 -32.76 5.69 0.34
CA GLY A 160 -32.71 5.16 1.71
C GLY A 160 -32.09 3.76 1.86
N ALA A 161 -31.18 3.37 0.97
CA ALA A 161 -30.31 2.20 1.15
C ALA A 161 -29.37 2.35 2.38
N PRO A 162 -28.75 1.26 2.86
CA PRO A 162 -27.74 1.35 3.91
C PRO A 162 -26.39 1.81 3.34
N GLU A 163 -26.04 3.07 3.61
CA GLU A 163 -24.74 3.67 3.29
C GLU A 163 -23.53 2.79 3.65
N SER A 164 -22.58 2.69 2.72
CA SER A 164 -21.26 2.06 2.92
C SER A 164 -20.11 3.07 2.90
N CYS A 165 -20.39 4.33 3.26
CA CYS A 165 -19.56 5.26 4.03
C CYS A 165 -18.08 5.42 3.62
N GLY A 166 -17.73 6.59 3.04
CA GLY A 166 -16.37 6.98 2.69
C GLY A 166 -15.79 6.26 1.47
N ASN A 167 -16.64 5.57 0.70
CA ASN A 167 -16.19 4.72 -0.41
C ASN A 167 -16.18 5.45 -1.77
N GLY A 168 -16.73 6.66 -1.83
CA GLY A 168 -16.88 7.50 -3.03
C GLY A 168 -18.19 7.28 -3.79
N ILE A 169 -19.19 6.64 -3.18
CA ILE A 169 -20.51 6.35 -3.75
C ILE A 169 -21.56 6.85 -2.76
N ASP A 170 -22.53 7.60 -3.29
CA ASP A 170 -23.80 7.94 -2.66
C ASP A 170 -24.72 6.74 -2.88
N GLU A 171 -25.03 5.97 -1.83
CA GLU A 171 -25.78 4.72 -1.89
C GLU A 171 -27.25 4.90 -1.50
N ASP A 172 -27.55 5.80 -0.55
CA ASP A 172 -28.94 6.12 -0.17
C ASP A 172 -29.60 7.22 -1.04
N CYS A 173 -28.84 7.83 -1.95
CA CYS A 173 -29.23 8.86 -2.90
C CYS A 173 -29.70 10.20 -2.27
N ASP A 174 -29.28 10.56 -1.04
CA ASP A 174 -29.57 11.88 -0.45
C ASP A 174 -28.80 13.06 -1.09
N GLY A 175 -27.69 12.75 -1.77
CA GLY A 175 -26.80 13.72 -2.43
C GLY A 175 -25.37 13.76 -1.89
N ALA A 176 -25.00 12.90 -0.94
CA ALA A 176 -23.62 12.69 -0.51
C ALA A 176 -23.36 11.27 0.03
N ASP A 177 -22.24 10.67 -0.39
CA ASP A 177 -21.56 9.59 0.35
C ASP A 177 -21.41 10.01 1.82
N GLN A 178 -21.95 9.22 2.75
CA GLN A 178 -21.96 9.57 4.16
C GLN A 178 -20.53 9.58 4.70
N ASP A 179 -20.06 10.76 5.11
CA ASP A 179 -18.78 10.98 5.78
C ASP A 179 -18.81 10.35 7.19
N CYS A 180 -18.65 9.03 7.25
CA CYS A 180 -18.30 8.32 8.48
C CYS A 180 -16.95 8.87 8.95
N LEU A 181 -16.97 9.60 10.08
CA LEU A 181 -15.78 10.17 10.73
C LEU A 181 -14.65 9.13 10.77
N GLU A 182 -13.67 9.27 9.86
CA GLU A 182 -12.66 8.24 9.67
C GLU A 182 -11.79 8.13 10.92
N ASN A 183 -11.92 7.00 11.62
CA ASN A 183 -11.33 6.73 12.93
C ASN A 183 -11.94 7.65 14.01
N ASP A 184 -13.13 7.26 14.51
CA ASP A 184 -13.70 7.67 15.80
C ASP A 184 -13.98 6.34 16.54
N ARG A 185 -13.09 5.98 17.48
CA ARG A 185 -13.05 4.64 18.07
C ARG A 185 -14.05 4.37 19.19
N ASP A 186 -14.50 5.41 19.89
CA ASP A 186 -15.40 5.31 21.05
C ASP A 186 -16.81 5.89 20.80
N SER A 187 -16.99 6.56 19.66
CA SER A 187 -18.23 7.22 19.22
C SER A 187 -18.64 8.44 20.05
N ASP A 188 -17.68 9.25 20.53
CA ASP A 188 -17.94 10.53 21.16
C ASP A 188 -18.22 11.69 20.18
N GLY A 189 -17.75 11.58 18.92
CA GLY A 189 -17.85 12.60 17.88
C GLY A 189 -16.54 13.36 17.59
N VAL A 190 -15.42 12.95 18.17
CA VAL A 190 -14.06 13.47 17.92
C VAL A 190 -13.22 12.37 17.26
N PRO A 191 -12.68 12.59 16.05
CA PRO A 191 -11.85 11.57 15.40
C PRO A 191 -10.49 11.39 16.09
N ASP A 192 -10.06 10.13 16.25
CA ASP A 192 -8.79 9.63 16.81
C ASP A 192 -7.57 10.57 16.63
N PRO A 193 -7.30 11.18 15.45
CA PRO A 193 -6.10 12.01 15.26
C PRO A 193 -6.16 13.39 15.94
N ASN A 194 -7.30 13.75 16.53
CA ASN A 194 -7.55 14.98 17.27
C ASN A 194 -8.09 14.72 18.69
N ASP A 195 -8.15 13.45 19.09
CA ASP A 195 -8.76 12.98 20.33
C ASP A 195 -7.69 12.74 21.41
N VAL A 196 -7.91 13.26 22.62
CA VAL A 196 -7.03 13.08 23.79
C VAL A 196 -7.30 11.77 24.55
N CYS A 197 -8.43 11.10 24.30
CA CYS A 197 -8.74 9.76 24.82
C CYS A 197 -9.31 8.80 23.74
N PRO A 198 -8.52 8.35 22.72
CA PRO A 198 -8.96 7.54 21.57
C PRO A 198 -9.58 6.14 21.81
N THR A 199 -10.08 5.87 23.01
CA THR A 199 -10.83 4.65 23.39
C THR A 199 -11.92 4.89 24.45
N ASP A 200 -12.07 6.10 25.02
CA ASP A 200 -12.68 6.31 26.34
C ASP A 200 -13.57 7.58 26.45
N TYR A 201 -14.51 7.74 25.52
CA TYR A 201 -15.64 8.67 25.45
C TYR A 201 -15.51 9.96 26.31
N ASP A 202 -14.91 11.02 25.75
CA ASP A 202 -15.02 12.38 26.31
C ASP A 202 -15.31 13.45 25.24
N PRO A 203 -16.59 13.70 24.89
CA PRO A 203 -16.98 14.69 23.89
C PRO A 203 -16.77 16.15 24.36
N GLN A 204 -16.07 16.35 25.49
CA GLN A 204 -15.61 17.64 25.98
C GLN A 204 -14.10 17.85 25.80
N GLN A 205 -13.34 16.77 25.60
CA GLN A 205 -11.89 16.75 25.39
C GLN A 205 -11.17 17.54 26.50
N GLY A 206 -11.41 17.12 27.75
CA GLY A 206 -10.79 17.67 28.95
C GLY A 206 -9.34 17.22 29.08
N ASP A 207 -8.45 18.18 29.31
CA ASP A 207 -7.02 18.02 29.57
C ASP A 207 -6.64 19.15 30.53
N LEU A 208 -6.42 18.81 31.80
CA LEU A 208 -6.32 19.79 32.90
C LEU A 208 -4.92 20.37 33.12
N ASP A 209 -3.86 19.62 32.82
CA ASP A 209 -2.46 20.02 33.03
C ASP A 209 -1.65 20.24 31.73
N LEU A 210 -2.23 19.87 30.57
CA LEU A 210 -1.77 20.14 29.21
C LEU A 210 -0.61 19.25 28.75
N ASP A 211 -0.69 17.96 29.08
CA ASP A 211 0.27 16.93 28.70
C ASP A 211 -0.04 16.27 27.32
N GLY A 212 -1.31 16.19 26.94
CA GLY A 212 -1.82 15.62 25.69
C GLY A 212 -2.68 14.35 25.82
N VAL A 213 -2.89 13.84 27.04
CA VAL A 213 -3.82 12.77 27.41
C VAL A 213 -5.03 13.40 28.12
N GLY A 214 -6.23 12.83 27.97
CA GLY A 214 -7.44 13.44 28.52
C GLY A 214 -7.79 13.02 29.96
N ASP A 215 -8.43 13.92 30.70
CA ASP A 215 -8.92 13.79 32.10
C ASP A 215 -9.67 12.46 32.41
N VAL A 216 -10.16 11.77 31.39
CA VAL A 216 -10.98 10.53 31.48
C VAL A 216 -10.13 9.25 31.35
N CYS A 217 -9.01 9.30 30.62
CA CYS A 217 -8.12 8.17 30.37
C CYS A 217 -6.73 8.33 31.03
N ASP A 218 -6.41 9.51 31.53
CA ASP A 218 -5.17 9.84 32.23
C ASP A 218 -5.10 9.22 33.64
N ASN A 219 -3.95 8.62 33.97
CA ASN A 219 -3.63 8.02 35.26
C ASN A 219 -3.04 9.01 36.30
N CYS A 220 -2.70 10.26 35.91
CA CYS A 220 -2.38 11.38 36.80
C CYS A 220 -3.00 12.75 36.39
N PRO A 221 -4.35 12.94 36.45
CA PRO A 221 -5.11 14.15 35.98
C PRO A 221 -4.83 15.53 36.60
N PHE A 222 -3.64 15.79 37.11
CA PHE A 222 -3.18 17.05 37.70
C PHE A 222 -1.67 17.29 37.56
N ASP A 223 -0.88 16.29 37.14
CA ASP A 223 0.59 16.25 37.27
C ASP A 223 1.32 15.70 35.99
N ALA A 224 0.77 15.91 34.80
CA ALA A 224 1.39 15.87 33.45
C ALA A 224 2.49 14.81 33.17
N ASN A 225 2.08 13.66 32.63
CA ASN A 225 2.93 12.50 32.32
C ASN A 225 2.58 11.86 30.94
N PRO A 226 3.04 12.43 29.80
CA PRO A 226 2.58 12.03 28.46
C PRO A 226 2.97 10.62 27.99
N ASP A 227 3.76 9.89 28.79
CA ASP A 227 4.11 8.49 28.59
C ASP A 227 3.22 7.52 29.39
N GLN A 228 2.38 8.04 30.30
CA GLN A 228 1.40 7.30 31.11
C GLN A 228 2.00 6.09 31.84
N ALA A 229 3.27 6.21 32.26
CA ALA A 229 3.98 5.16 32.98
C ALA A 229 3.28 4.83 34.32
N ASP A 230 3.12 3.55 34.60
CA ASP A 230 2.47 2.92 35.77
C ASP A 230 3.21 1.59 35.99
N HIS A 231 4.25 1.57 36.84
CA HIS A 231 5.18 0.44 36.92
C HIS A 231 4.66 -0.74 37.75
N ASP A 232 3.87 -0.51 38.81
CA ASP A 232 3.22 -1.58 39.59
C ASP A 232 1.90 -2.08 38.97
N GLY A 233 1.27 -1.27 38.10
CA GLY A 233 0.01 -1.57 37.42
C GLY A 233 -1.24 -1.29 38.24
N ASN A 234 -1.20 -0.38 39.24
CA ASN A 234 -2.35 -0.10 40.12
C ASN A 234 -3.42 0.82 39.50
N GLY A 235 -3.14 1.45 38.34
CA GLY A 235 -4.04 2.40 37.68
C GLY A 235 -3.83 3.84 38.12
N ARG A 236 -2.59 4.18 38.44
CA ARG A 236 -2.10 5.52 38.79
C ARG A 236 -0.73 5.66 38.15
N GLY A 237 -0.42 6.83 37.61
CA GLY A 237 0.88 7.05 36.99
C GLY A 237 2.00 7.30 38.00
N ASP A 238 3.23 6.93 37.61
CA ASP A 238 4.48 7.17 38.36
C ASP A 238 4.51 8.59 38.98
N VAL A 239 4.20 9.60 38.17
CA VAL A 239 4.38 11.02 38.53
C VAL A 239 3.45 11.47 39.67
N CYS A 240 2.42 10.69 40.01
CA CYS A 240 1.51 10.96 41.13
C CYS A 240 1.34 9.80 42.13
N ASP A 241 2.15 8.73 42.03
CA ASP A 241 2.39 7.81 43.15
C ASP A 241 3.60 8.23 44.00
N PRO A 242 3.77 7.66 45.22
CA PRO A 242 4.96 7.83 46.03
C PRO A 242 5.66 6.48 46.30
N ASP A 243 5.47 5.48 45.43
CA ASP A 243 5.84 4.05 45.57
C ASP A 243 5.72 3.40 44.15
N ASP A 244 6.47 3.91 43.15
CA ASP A 244 6.34 3.63 41.70
C ASP A 244 6.18 2.12 41.36
N ASP A 245 6.84 1.21 42.10
CA ASP A 245 6.84 -0.25 41.86
C ASP A 245 6.11 -1.11 42.92
N GLY A 246 5.53 -0.48 43.95
CA GLY A 246 4.76 -1.14 45.00
C GLY A 246 5.53 -2.12 45.91
N ASP A 247 6.86 -2.06 46.00
CA ASP A 247 7.68 -2.77 47.00
C ASP A 247 7.25 -2.41 48.44
N GLY A 248 6.86 -1.14 48.66
CA GLY A 248 6.58 -0.57 49.98
C GLY A 248 7.71 0.31 50.55
N ILE A 249 8.72 0.62 49.74
CA ILE A 249 9.72 1.66 49.99
C ILE A 249 9.40 2.87 49.09
N PRO A 250 9.03 4.03 49.65
CA PRO A 250 8.73 5.21 48.86
C PRO A 250 9.93 5.72 48.05
N ASP A 251 9.70 6.29 46.87
CA ASP A 251 10.74 6.67 45.87
C ASP A 251 11.82 7.61 46.43
N GLU A 252 11.47 8.51 47.37
CA GLU A 252 12.44 9.37 48.07
C GLU A 252 13.50 8.58 48.89
N ALA A 253 13.29 7.27 49.06
CA ALA A 253 14.08 6.37 49.89
C ALA A 253 14.49 5.05 49.21
N ASP A 254 14.03 4.77 47.98
CA ASP A 254 14.50 3.61 47.20
C ASP A 254 15.71 3.95 46.30
N ALA A 255 16.48 2.92 45.93
CA ALA A 255 17.60 2.99 45.00
C ALA A 255 17.24 2.45 43.60
N CYS A 256 16.10 1.77 43.47
CA CYS A 256 15.46 1.35 42.22
C CYS A 256 13.93 1.58 42.26
N PRO A 257 13.42 2.83 42.36
CA PRO A 257 11.97 3.09 42.56
C PRO A 257 10.99 2.41 41.59
N ARG A 258 11.47 1.96 40.43
CA ARG A 258 10.70 1.36 39.32
C ARG A 258 10.92 -0.15 39.16
N LEU A 259 11.49 -0.81 40.18
CA LEU A 259 11.82 -2.23 40.14
C LEU A 259 11.90 -2.86 41.56
N HIS A 260 10.81 -3.56 41.89
CA HIS A 260 10.37 -4.23 43.14
C HIS A 260 11.35 -5.17 43.92
N ASP A 261 12.66 -4.97 43.81
CA ASP A 261 13.72 -5.72 44.51
C ASP A 261 14.89 -4.76 44.92
N GLY A 262 14.60 -3.46 45.12
CA GLY A 262 15.56 -2.34 45.06
C GLY A 262 16.59 -2.07 46.17
N PRO A 263 16.41 -2.40 47.48
CA PRO A 263 17.14 -1.73 48.57
C PRO A 263 18.58 -2.18 48.85
N LEU A 264 19.24 -2.88 47.92
CA LEU A 264 20.65 -3.26 48.01
C LEU A 264 21.47 -2.43 47.03
N ASP A 265 22.29 -1.51 47.54
CA ASP A 265 23.33 -0.77 46.80
C ASP A 265 24.70 -1.29 47.27
N THR A 266 25.43 -1.97 46.39
CA THR A 266 26.71 -2.65 46.70
C THR A 266 27.93 -1.71 46.75
N ASP A 267 27.94 -0.58 46.03
CA ASP A 267 29.13 0.28 45.92
C ASP A 267 28.95 1.75 46.39
N GLY A 268 27.72 2.21 46.54
CA GLY A 268 27.35 3.44 47.24
C GLY A 268 27.10 4.64 46.33
N ASP A 269 26.64 4.44 45.08
CA ASP A 269 26.40 5.52 44.13
C ASP A 269 24.98 6.13 44.18
N GLY A 270 24.02 5.38 44.74
CA GLY A 270 22.60 5.76 44.84
C GLY A 270 21.63 4.98 43.93
N ILE A 271 22.12 4.07 43.10
CA ILE A 271 21.34 3.11 42.30
C ILE A 271 21.44 1.72 42.94
N GLY A 272 20.35 0.94 42.94
CA GLY A 272 20.35 -0.41 43.53
C GLY A 272 20.84 -1.50 42.57
N ASP A 273 21.44 -2.57 43.11
CA ASP A 273 21.98 -3.75 42.41
C ASP A 273 20.99 -4.40 41.42
N ALA A 274 19.68 -4.15 41.57
CA ALA A 274 18.63 -4.67 40.68
C ALA A 274 18.47 -3.85 39.39
N CYS A 275 18.79 -2.55 39.43
CA CYS A 275 18.64 -1.60 38.31
C CYS A 275 19.97 -0.94 37.88
N ASP A 276 21.07 -1.17 38.61
CA ASP A 276 22.41 -0.72 38.24
C ASP A 276 23.05 -1.65 37.17
N ASN A 277 23.28 -1.11 35.98
CA ASN A 277 23.95 -1.82 34.88
C ASN A 277 25.45 -2.11 35.12
N CYS A 278 26.00 -1.68 36.27
CA CYS A 278 27.39 -1.85 36.68
C CYS A 278 27.60 -1.99 38.21
N ALA A 279 26.69 -2.68 38.94
CA ALA A 279 26.59 -2.98 40.40
C ALA A 279 27.84 -3.35 41.26
N ALA A 280 28.99 -2.73 40.98
CA ALA A 280 30.27 -2.78 41.67
C ALA A 280 31.27 -1.68 41.20
N VAL A 281 30.84 -0.74 40.33
CA VAL A 281 31.68 0.29 39.66
C VAL A 281 31.01 1.68 39.56
N ALA A 282 30.17 2.07 40.52
CA ALA A 282 29.73 3.44 40.86
C ALA A 282 29.59 4.43 39.68
N ASN A 283 28.41 4.48 39.08
CA ASN A 283 28.10 5.20 37.84
C ASN A 283 26.66 5.71 37.79
N ALA A 284 26.29 6.59 38.73
CA ALA A 284 24.94 7.15 38.89
C ALA A 284 24.41 8.02 37.71
N ASP A 285 25.07 8.01 36.55
CA ASP A 285 24.47 8.46 35.27
C ASP A 285 24.05 7.30 34.34
N GLN A 286 24.21 6.04 34.81
CA GLN A 286 23.72 4.77 34.25
C GLN A 286 23.90 4.62 32.73
N ALA A 287 24.97 5.22 32.20
CA ALA A 287 25.21 5.28 30.76
C ALA A 287 25.55 3.89 30.18
N ASP A 288 24.70 3.37 29.32
CA ASP A 288 24.98 2.28 28.38
C ASP A 288 24.86 2.86 26.95
N LEU A 289 25.98 2.85 26.20
CA LEU A 289 26.11 3.55 24.93
C LEU A 289 25.93 2.66 23.69
N ASP A 290 25.77 1.35 23.87
CA ASP A 290 25.44 0.40 22.80
C ASP A 290 24.23 -0.50 23.05
N ALA A 291 23.63 -0.41 24.24
CA ALA A 291 22.43 -1.11 24.70
C ALA A 291 22.61 -2.64 24.70
N ASP A 292 23.56 -3.13 25.52
CA ASP A 292 23.78 -4.56 25.80
C ASP A 292 23.63 -4.96 27.29
N ASP A 293 23.04 -4.06 28.08
CA ASP A 293 22.73 -4.19 29.52
C ASP A 293 23.97 -4.12 30.44
N GLN A 294 25.11 -3.67 29.94
CA GLN A 294 26.38 -3.50 30.65
C GLN A 294 26.90 -2.06 30.47
N GLY A 295 26.87 -1.23 31.53
CA GLY A 295 27.18 0.19 31.41
C GLY A 295 28.64 0.54 31.08
N ASP A 296 28.85 1.74 30.51
CA ASP A 296 30.12 2.35 30.10
C ASP A 296 31.21 2.38 31.20
N ALA A 297 30.82 2.22 32.46
CA ALA A 297 31.71 2.19 33.63
C ALA A 297 32.41 0.83 33.83
N CYS A 298 31.71 -0.27 33.53
CA CYS A 298 32.19 -1.64 33.72
C CYS A 298 32.37 -2.43 32.42
N ASP A 299 31.73 -2.03 31.31
CA ASP A 299 32.04 -2.54 29.98
C ASP A 299 33.52 -2.27 29.60
N CYS A 300 34.04 -3.18 28.79
CA CYS A 300 35.38 -3.14 28.23
C CYS A 300 35.39 -3.18 26.69
N THR A 301 34.24 -3.18 26.00
CA THR A 301 34.09 -3.61 24.60
C THR A 301 32.95 -3.00 23.75
N ILE A 302 32.40 -1.82 24.03
CA ILE A 302 31.33 -1.07 23.31
C ILE A 302 31.04 -1.57 21.87
N GLU A 303 29.87 -2.16 21.64
CA GLU A 303 29.50 -2.89 20.42
C GLU A 303 28.83 -2.08 19.30
N VAL A 304 28.23 -0.90 19.49
CA VAL A 304 27.52 0.03 18.54
C VAL A 304 26.67 -0.48 17.35
N GLY A 305 27.03 -1.57 16.67
CA GLY A 305 26.31 -2.27 15.61
C GLY A 305 27.18 -2.73 14.43
N ARG A 306 26.57 -2.78 13.24
CA ARG A 306 27.22 -3.10 11.96
C ARG A 306 26.83 -2.05 10.91
N ILE A 307 27.80 -1.61 10.10
CA ILE A 307 27.57 -0.67 9.01
C ILE A 307 27.42 -1.47 7.71
N GLU A 308 26.23 -1.43 7.12
CA GLU A 308 25.97 -2.03 5.81
C GLU A 308 26.29 -1.06 4.66
N PHE A 309 26.58 -1.63 3.49
CA PHE A 309 26.94 -0.91 2.28
C PHE A 309 26.23 -1.52 1.08
N GLU A 310 25.90 -0.70 0.09
CA GLU A 310 25.31 -1.21 -1.14
C GLU A 310 26.22 -2.22 -1.85
N PHE A 311 25.59 -3.17 -2.55
CA PHE A 311 26.31 -4.30 -3.14
C PHE A 311 27.38 -3.81 -4.12
N ASN A 312 28.63 -4.23 -3.86
CA ASN A 312 29.82 -3.83 -4.62
C ASN A 312 30.13 -2.31 -4.63
N LYS A 313 29.56 -1.53 -3.69
CA LYS A 313 29.76 -0.07 -3.58
C LYS A 313 30.30 0.36 -2.21
N ALA A 314 30.70 1.63 -2.13
CA ALA A 314 31.10 2.32 -0.89
C ALA A 314 29.98 3.14 -0.24
N ASP A 315 28.83 3.26 -0.90
CA ASP A 315 27.63 3.94 -0.39
C ASP A 315 27.09 3.18 0.83
N ILE A 316 26.88 3.88 1.95
CA ILE A 316 26.32 3.33 3.20
C ILE A 316 24.83 3.05 2.98
N LYS A 317 24.32 1.91 3.50
CA LYS A 317 22.97 1.41 3.22
C LYS A 317 22.08 1.41 4.46
N GLY A 318 20.92 2.05 4.36
CA GLY A 318 19.82 1.97 5.32
C GLY A 318 20.05 2.76 6.61
N ASP A 319 18.95 3.22 7.22
CA ASP A 319 18.97 4.16 8.34
C ASP A 319 19.62 3.56 9.59
N GLN A 320 19.51 2.25 9.77
CA GLN A 320 20.21 1.48 10.80
C GLN A 320 21.74 1.67 10.72
N SER A 321 22.33 1.69 9.52
CA SER A 321 23.77 1.92 9.37
C SER A 321 24.18 3.35 9.73
N PHE A 322 23.27 4.33 9.58
CA PHE A 322 23.49 5.71 10.00
C PHE A 322 23.28 5.88 11.52
N ALA A 323 22.32 5.20 12.13
CA ALA A 323 22.16 5.15 13.59
C ALA A 323 23.40 4.56 14.30
N VAL A 324 23.99 3.50 13.73
CA VAL A 324 25.28 2.94 14.20
C VAL A 324 26.41 3.97 14.12
N LEU A 325 26.43 4.80 13.08
CA LEU A 325 27.42 5.86 12.91
C LEU A 325 27.16 7.06 13.82
N ASP A 326 25.91 7.34 14.18
CA ASP A 326 25.57 8.42 15.09
C ASP A 326 25.91 8.06 16.53
N ARG A 327 25.60 6.84 17.00
CA ARG A 327 26.16 6.32 18.26
C ARG A 327 27.70 6.44 18.27
N MET A 328 28.37 6.03 17.20
CA MET A 328 29.83 6.18 17.09
C MET A 328 30.30 7.65 17.11
N ALA A 329 29.52 8.58 16.55
CA ALA A 329 29.81 10.00 16.64
C ALA A 329 29.64 10.53 18.08
N ASP A 330 28.65 10.02 18.83
CA ASP A 330 28.39 10.40 20.22
C ASP A 330 29.43 9.84 21.20
N ILE A 331 29.94 8.62 21.00
CA ILE A 331 31.14 8.11 21.71
C ILE A 331 32.30 9.11 21.61
N LEU A 332 32.62 9.60 20.40
CA LEU A 332 33.75 10.49 20.17
C LEU A 332 33.51 11.95 20.62
N LYS A 333 32.29 12.28 21.06
CA LYS A 333 31.95 13.53 21.76
C LYS A 333 32.02 13.34 23.28
N ARG A 334 31.50 12.22 23.79
CA ARG A 334 31.48 11.83 25.21
C ARG A 334 32.88 11.57 25.76
N TYR A 335 33.75 10.98 24.93
CA TYR A 335 35.14 10.63 25.27
C TYR A 335 36.18 11.46 24.48
N PRO A 336 36.35 12.76 24.80
CA PRO A 336 37.28 13.66 24.10
C PRO A 336 38.77 13.30 24.29
N GLU A 337 39.11 12.39 25.19
CA GLU A 337 40.44 11.79 25.32
C GLU A 337 40.82 10.90 24.12
N ILE A 338 39.84 10.45 23.32
CA ILE A 338 40.05 9.69 22.07
C ILE A 338 40.55 10.64 20.98
N ARG A 339 41.85 10.92 20.99
CA ARG A 339 42.50 11.87 20.07
C ARG A 339 42.63 11.37 18.64
N GLN A 340 42.78 10.06 18.44
CA GLN A 340 42.94 9.51 17.08
C GLN A 340 42.32 8.11 16.96
N ILE A 341 41.58 7.89 15.89
CA ILE A 341 41.00 6.59 15.51
C ILE A 341 41.38 6.20 14.08
N GLU A 342 41.46 4.89 13.84
CA GLU A 342 41.51 4.30 12.50
C GLU A 342 40.18 3.63 12.17
N VAL A 343 39.52 4.11 11.11
CA VAL A 343 38.41 3.45 10.44
C VAL A 343 39.00 2.39 9.50
N GLN A 344 38.75 1.13 9.79
CA GLN A 344 39.26 -0.03 9.07
C GLN A 344 38.15 -0.69 8.25
N GLY A 345 38.28 -0.67 6.94
CA GLY A 345 37.38 -1.38 6.02
C GLY A 345 37.94 -2.75 5.64
N HIS A 346 37.07 -3.75 5.58
CA HIS A 346 37.42 -5.14 5.25
C HIS A 346 36.46 -5.72 4.21
N THR A 347 36.90 -6.77 3.52
CA THR A 347 36.08 -7.61 2.63
C THR A 347 36.29 -9.08 2.95
N ASP A 348 35.45 -9.94 2.37
CA ASP A 348 35.82 -11.33 2.16
C ASP A 348 36.82 -11.47 0.99
N THR A 349 37.14 -12.71 0.63
CA THR A 349 38.07 -13.09 -0.45
C THR A 349 37.40 -13.18 -1.83
N MET A 350 36.17 -12.70 -2.01
CA MET A 350 35.46 -12.84 -3.29
C MET A 350 35.94 -11.77 -4.28
N GLY A 351 36.23 -12.15 -5.52
CA GLY A 351 36.72 -11.23 -6.55
C GLY A 351 38.24 -11.18 -6.67
N LYS A 352 38.82 -9.97 -6.67
CA LYS A 352 40.27 -9.75 -6.80
C LYS A 352 40.78 -8.97 -5.60
N ALA A 353 41.91 -9.38 -5.03
CA ALA A 353 42.57 -8.68 -3.91
C ALA A 353 42.70 -7.16 -4.14
N ASP A 354 43.16 -6.71 -5.32
CA ASP A 354 43.28 -5.28 -5.64
C ASP A 354 41.92 -4.55 -5.61
N TYR A 355 40.84 -5.19 -6.07
CA TYR A 355 39.49 -4.64 -6.05
C TYR A 355 38.93 -4.61 -4.62
N ASN A 356 39.11 -5.69 -3.87
CA ASN A 356 38.73 -5.80 -2.46
C ASN A 356 39.43 -4.74 -1.58
N GLN A 357 40.71 -4.52 -1.86
CA GLN A 357 41.54 -3.48 -1.28
C GLN A 357 41.11 -2.05 -1.69
N SER A 358 40.49 -1.90 -2.87
CA SER A 358 39.87 -0.65 -3.33
C SER A 358 38.58 -0.36 -2.58
N LEU A 359 37.67 -1.33 -2.58
CA LEU A 359 36.31 -1.24 -2.05
C LEU A 359 36.33 -0.99 -0.54
N SER A 360 37.12 -1.76 0.21
CA SER A 360 37.33 -1.56 1.64
C SER A 360 37.83 -0.16 1.98
N LYS A 361 38.78 0.39 1.19
CA LYS A 361 39.33 1.72 1.42
C LYS A 361 38.31 2.83 1.15
N ALA A 362 37.49 2.67 0.11
CA ALA A 362 36.39 3.60 -0.19
C ALA A 362 35.31 3.58 0.91
N ARG A 363 34.95 2.39 1.42
CA ARG A 363 34.01 2.23 2.55
C ARG A 363 34.51 2.92 3.83
N ALA A 364 35.77 2.70 4.20
CA ALA A 364 36.40 3.39 5.33
C ALA A 364 36.47 4.91 5.13
N GLY A 365 36.67 5.37 3.89
CA GLY A 365 36.62 6.80 3.54
C GLY A 365 35.22 7.41 3.77
N THR A 366 34.18 6.74 3.27
CA THR A 366 32.79 7.20 3.40
C THR A 366 32.36 7.30 4.86
N VAL A 367 32.72 6.31 5.68
CA VAL A 367 32.47 6.31 7.13
C VAL A 367 33.24 7.43 7.85
N ARG A 368 34.52 7.62 7.52
CA ARG A 368 35.32 8.74 8.05
C ARG A 368 34.69 10.09 7.70
N ASP A 369 34.21 10.27 6.48
CA ASP A 369 33.68 11.54 6.00
C ASP A 369 32.29 11.85 6.58
N TYR A 370 31.49 10.82 6.86
CA TYR A 370 30.25 10.96 7.64
C TYR A 370 30.54 11.43 9.06
N LEU A 371 31.40 10.71 9.79
CA LEU A 371 31.75 11.02 11.17
C LEU A 371 32.50 12.36 11.31
N GLY A 372 33.37 12.69 10.35
CA GLY A 372 34.05 13.97 10.24
C GLY A 372 33.11 15.15 9.91
N GLY A 373 31.85 14.89 9.56
CA GLY A 373 30.79 15.90 9.54
C GLY A 373 30.19 16.20 10.91
N LYS A 374 30.25 15.24 11.85
CA LYS A 374 29.63 15.32 13.19
C LYS A 374 30.61 15.49 14.35
N VAL A 375 31.89 15.19 14.15
CA VAL A 375 32.94 15.19 15.19
C VAL A 375 34.23 15.81 14.65
N GLN A 376 34.80 16.76 15.40
CA GLN A 376 36.08 17.43 15.09
C GLN A 376 37.18 17.21 16.17
N THR A 377 36.83 16.56 17.28
CA THR A 377 37.73 16.27 18.42
C THR A 377 38.74 15.17 18.07
N ALA A 378 38.25 14.05 17.56
CA ALA A 378 39.05 12.89 17.18
C ALA A 378 39.58 13.00 15.74
N LYS A 379 40.88 12.81 15.54
CA LYS A 379 41.49 12.70 14.20
C LYS A 379 41.22 11.31 13.62
N MET A 380 40.60 11.25 12.44
CA MET A 380 40.17 9.99 11.83
C MET A 380 41.02 9.59 10.62
N LEU A 381 41.60 8.40 10.64
CA LEU A 381 42.31 7.79 9.51
C LEU A 381 41.41 6.76 8.81
N ALA A 382 41.41 6.72 7.48
CA ALA A 382 40.62 5.76 6.69
C ALA A 382 41.54 4.75 5.98
N CYS A 383 41.51 3.50 6.45
CA CYS A 383 42.32 2.40 5.95
C CYS A 383 41.42 1.30 5.36
N GLY A 384 41.71 0.88 4.13
CA GLY A 384 41.19 -0.39 3.61
C GLY A 384 42.23 -1.49 3.84
N TYR A 385 41.75 -2.68 4.22
CA TYR A 385 42.56 -3.89 4.35
C TYR A 385 42.12 -5.02 3.42
N GLY A 386 41.00 -4.85 2.69
CA GLY A 386 40.40 -5.89 1.85
C GLY A 386 40.27 -7.22 2.59
N GLU A 387 40.78 -8.28 1.96
CA GLU A 387 40.82 -9.65 2.48
C GLU A 387 42.00 -9.96 3.42
N SER A 388 42.92 -9.01 3.66
CA SER A 388 44.15 -9.28 4.45
C SER A 388 43.92 -9.49 5.96
N GLN A 389 42.74 -9.12 6.46
CA GLN A 389 42.35 -9.22 7.88
C GLN A 389 40.91 -9.75 8.02
N LEU A 390 40.71 -11.01 7.60
CA LEU A 390 39.47 -11.75 7.80
C LEU A 390 39.18 -11.92 9.30
N ALA A 391 37.95 -11.66 9.71
CA ALA A 391 37.47 -11.94 11.08
C ALA A 391 37.29 -13.45 11.30
N GLN A 392 36.90 -14.19 10.26
CA GLN A 392 36.91 -15.66 10.28
C GLN A 392 37.30 -16.21 8.90
N TRP A 393 38.08 -17.29 8.88
CA TRP A 393 38.27 -18.07 7.65
C TRP A 393 37.21 -19.18 7.58
N THR A 394 36.42 -19.18 6.51
CA THR A 394 35.41 -20.22 6.26
C THR A 394 35.35 -20.54 4.76
N PRO A 395 35.30 -21.83 4.37
CA PRO A 395 35.03 -22.26 3.00
C PRO A 395 33.53 -22.19 2.64
N ASP A 396 32.66 -21.94 3.62
CA ASP A 396 31.24 -21.67 3.40
C ASP A 396 31.04 -20.18 3.09
N GLU A 397 30.82 -19.89 1.82
CA GLU A 397 30.69 -18.52 1.28
C GLU A 397 29.52 -17.73 1.90
N THR A 398 28.44 -18.41 2.34
CA THR A 398 27.30 -17.76 2.99
C THR A 398 27.70 -17.12 4.33
N LYS A 399 28.69 -17.72 5.01
CA LYS A 399 29.19 -17.28 6.33
C LYS A 399 30.28 -16.21 6.25
N ASN A 400 30.70 -15.79 5.05
CA ASN A 400 31.73 -14.77 4.87
C ASN A 400 31.26 -13.32 5.15
N GLN A 401 29.99 -13.08 5.50
CA GLN A 401 29.48 -11.73 5.83
C GLN A 401 30.27 -11.05 6.96
N ALA A 402 30.77 -11.78 7.95
CA ALA A 402 31.60 -11.23 9.04
C ALA A 402 32.93 -10.61 8.55
N ASN A 403 33.41 -10.98 7.36
CA ASN A 403 34.61 -10.40 6.76
C ASN A 403 34.31 -9.07 6.03
N ARG A 404 33.07 -8.89 5.55
CA ARG A 404 32.58 -7.64 4.93
C ARG A 404 32.16 -6.62 5.99
N ARG A 405 33.11 -6.17 6.81
CA ARG A 405 32.87 -5.27 7.96
C ARG A 405 33.61 -3.93 7.83
N VAL A 406 33.14 -2.95 8.60
CA VAL A 406 33.98 -1.84 9.07
C VAL A 406 34.25 -2.06 10.56
N GLN A 407 35.45 -1.72 11.00
CA GLN A 407 35.92 -1.81 12.38
C GLN A 407 36.65 -0.50 12.73
N PHE A 408 36.69 -0.15 14.01
CA PHE A 408 37.40 1.03 14.49
C PHE A 408 38.46 0.61 15.50
N VAL A 409 39.60 1.30 15.48
CA VAL A 409 40.71 1.06 16.40
C VAL A 409 41.18 2.42 16.95
N ILE A 410 41.21 2.57 18.27
CA ILE A 410 41.80 3.76 18.88
C ILE A 410 43.32 3.69 18.72
N LEU A 411 43.90 4.77 18.20
CA LEU A 411 45.34 4.92 17.96
C LEU A 411 46.02 5.88 18.95
N ASP A 412 45.26 6.76 19.60
CA ASP A 412 45.76 7.72 20.60
C ASP A 412 44.67 7.99 21.64
N LEU A 413 44.99 7.75 22.91
CA LEU A 413 44.21 8.06 24.11
C LEU A 413 45.06 8.98 24.97
N ASP A 414 44.51 10.11 25.42
CA ASP A 414 45.16 10.88 26.48
C ASP A 414 44.94 10.19 27.83
N PRO A 415 46.00 9.80 28.57
CA PRO A 415 45.83 9.38 29.95
C PRO A 415 45.51 10.59 30.83
N ALA A 416 44.31 10.63 31.38
CA ALA A 416 43.82 11.67 32.31
C ALA A 416 44.63 11.76 33.62
#